data_AF-A0A3R9QBL6-F1
#
_entry.id   AF-A0A3R9QBL6-F1
#
_cell.length_a   1.000
_cell.length_b   1.000
_cell.length_c   1.000
_cell.angle_alpha   90.00
_cell.angle_beta   90.00
_cell.angle_gamma   90.00
#
_symmetry.space_group_name_H-M   'P 1'
#
loop_
_entity.id
_entity.type
_entity.pdbx_description
1 polymer ?
#
loop_
_entity_poly.entity_id
_entity_poly.type
_entity_poly.pdbx_seq_one_letter_code
_entity_poly.pdbx_strand_id
1 'polypeptide(L)'
;MLTQFSLGFISPEGLKFQSFSGYAVRGIFFDLIKSVDEKMAENLHSSKDIAPYSVTPVEFVESGRIVYRECGPMKGRFKITVMKDEISEILRDAIISKDSINFVDRKAIITEISVREFDFRSFLENAKSVRKFSIKFRTPCYFRILSSKEG
;
A
#
# COMPACT_ATOMS: atom_id res chain seq x y z
N MET A 1 5.56 15.06 4.45
CA MET A 1 4.47 15.15 3.44
C MET A 1 3.69 13.83 3.40
N LEU A 2 2.62 13.72 2.62
CA LEU A 2 1.99 12.43 2.31
C LEU A 2 2.34 12.04 0.87
N THR A 3 3.00 10.89 0.70
CA THR A 3 3.49 10.43 -0.60
C THR A 3 2.78 9.12 -0.98
N GLN A 4 2.17 9.09 -2.15
CA GLN A 4 1.48 7.91 -2.69
C GLN A 4 2.21 7.41 -3.95
N PHE A 5 2.65 6.16 -3.89
CA PHE A 5 3.14 5.38 -5.02
C PHE A 5 1.98 4.53 -5.54
N SER A 6 1.70 4.63 -6.84
CA SER A 6 0.74 3.78 -7.53
C SER A 6 1.50 2.98 -8.58
N LEU A 7 1.46 1.65 -8.46
CA LEU A 7 2.13 0.74 -9.37
C LEU A 7 1.09 0.01 -10.20
N GLY A 8 1.16 0.17 -11.51
CA GLY A 8 0.44 -0.62 -12.50
C GLY A 8 1.33 -1.77 -12.99
N PHE A 9 0.75 -2.94 -13.21
CA PHE A 9 1.49 -4.13 -13.63
C PHE A 9 0.65 -5.05 -14.52
N ILE A 10 1.34 -5.94 -15.24
CA ILE A 10 0.76 -7.09 -15.94
C ILE A 10 1.21 -8.37 -15.25
N SER A 11 0.26 -9.28 -15.00
CA SER A 11 0.53 -10.64 -14.58
C SER A 11 0.03 -11.60 -15.67
N PRO A 12 0.92 -12.12 -16.54
CA PRO A 12 0.53 -12.99 -17.65
C PRO A 12 -0.01 -14.35 -17.22
N GLU A 13 0.46 -14.87 -16.08
CA GLU A 13 0.03 -16.16 -15.53
C GLU A 13 -1.09 -16.02 -14.48
N GLY A 14 -1.46 -14.78 -14.14
CA GLY A 14 -2.33 -14.50 -13.02
C GLY A 14 -1.62 -14.56 -11.66
N LEU A 15 -2.39 -14.31 -10.60
CA LEU A 15 -1.88 -14.23 -9.23
C LEU A 15 -2.62 -15.18 -8.32
N LYS A 16 -1.90 -15.72 -7.34
CA LYS A 16 -2.46 -16.56 -6.28
C LYS A 16 -1.88 -16.15 -4.93
N PHE A 17 -2.75 -15.87 -3.99
CA PHE A 17 -2.44 -15.44 -2.65
C PHE A 17 -2.93 -16.49 -1.64
N GLN A 18 -2.24 -16.61 -0.52
CA GLN A 18 -2.69 -17.46 0.59
C GLN A 18 -3.93 -16.87 1.28
N SER A 19 -4.07 -15.55 1.28
CA SER A 19 -5.13 -14.79 1.93
C SER A 19 -5.44 -13.51 1.15
N PHE A 20 -6.01 -12.49 1.81
CA PHE A 20 -6.29 -11.19 1.23
C PHE A 20 -5.04 -10.52 0.61
N SER A 21 -5.11 -10.14 -0.67
CA SER A 21 -3.96 -9.60 -1.43
C SER A 21 -3.28 -8.37 -0.82
N GLY A 22 -3.97 -7.62 0.06
CA GLY A 22 -3.34 -6.53 0.81
C GLY A 22 -2.15 -6.96 1.67
N TYR A 23 -2.15 -8.22 2.17
CA TYR A 23 -0.99 -8.76 2.87
C TYR A 23 0.21 -8.99 1.95
N ALA A 24 -0.03 -9.42 0.71
CA ALA A 24 1.04 -9.56 -0.28
C ALA A 24 1.64 -8.21 -0.66
N VAL A 25 0.80 -7.18 -0.86
CA VAL A 25 1.27 -5.81 -1.11
C VAL A 25 2.03 -5.26 0.09
N ARG A 26 1.59 -5.55 1.32
CA ARG A 26 2.35 -5.19 2.53
C ARG A 26 3.72 -5.89 2.57
N GLY A 27 3.80 -7.15 2.16
CA GLY A 27 5.08 -7.85 1.99
C GLY A 27 6.00 -7.12 1.02
N ILE A 28 5.51 -6.81 -0.18
CA ILE A 28 6.26 -6.04 -1.19
C ILE A 28 6.76 -4.70 -0.63
N PHE A 29 5.95 -3.98 0.15
CA PHE A 29 6.37 -2.75 0.80
C PHE A 29 7.59 -2.96 1.72
N PHE A 30 7.57 -3.98 2.57
CA PHE A 30 8.72 -4.28 3.44
C PHE A 30 9.93 -4.77 2.65
N ASP A 31 9.74 -5.59 1.62
CA ASP A 31 10.81 -6.09 0.76
C ASP A 31 11.51 -4.95 0.01
N LEU A 32 10.74 -3.95 -0.45
CA LEU A 32 11.28 -2.74 -1.08
C LEU A 32 12.14 -1.95 -0.12
N ILE A 33 11.65 -1.66 1.10
CA ILE A 33 12.44 -0.95 2.11
C ILE A 33 13.69 -1.75 2.46
N LYS A 34 13.55 -3.04 2.73
CA LYS A 34 14.65 -3.93 3.11
C LYS A 34 15.75 -3.99 2.05
N SER A 35 15.40 -3.87 0.77
CA SER A 35 16.38 -3.87 -0.33
C SER A 35 17.31 -2.65 -0.35
N VAL A 36 16.97 -1.58 0.37
CA VAL A 36 17.76 -0.34 0.47
C VAL A 36 18.27 -0.15 1.90
N ASP A 37 17.42 -0.33 2.90
CA ASP A 37 17.73 -0.21 4.32
C ASP A 37 17.00 -1.29 5.15
N GLU A 38 17.72 -2.39 5.43
CA GLU A 38 17.22 -3.51 6.22
C GLU A 38 16.85 -3.11 7.66
N LYS A 39 17.65 -2.25 8.29
CA LYS A 39 17.42 -1.81 9.67
C LYS A 39 16.15 -0.98 9.78
N MET A 40 15.89 -0.12 8.79
CA MET A 40 14.65 0.65 8.71
C MET A 40 13.43 -0.26 8.58
N ALA A 41 13.50 -1.31 7.74
CA ALA A 41 12.43 -2.27 7.59
C ALA A 41 12.12 -3.00 8.91
N GLU A 42 13.15 -3.44 9.63
CA GLU A 42 13.01 -4.12 10.93
C GLU A 42 12.42 -3.21 12.01
N ASN A 43 12.91 -1.98 12.12
CA ASN A 43 12.39 -0.98 13.06
C ASN A 43 10.92 -0.68 12.78
N LEU A 44 10.55 -0.50 11.50
CA LEU A 44 9.18 -0.23 11.10
C LEU A 44 8.25 -1.42 11.35
N HIS A 45 8.75 -2.66 11.18
CA HIS A 45 7.97 -3.87 11.40
C HIS A 45 7.74 -4.16 12.90
N SER A 46 8.74 -3.87 13.73
CA SER A 46 8.71 -4.16 15.18
C SER A 46 8.09 -3.04 16.01
N SER A 47 7.93 -1.83 15.45
CA SER A 47 7.30 -0.70 16.13
C SER A 47 5.89 -1.04 16.59
N LYS A 48 5.57 -0.61 17.82
CA LYS A 48 4.22 -0.67 18.40
C LYS A 48 3.41 0.61 18.17
N ASP A 49 4.01 1.59 17.48
CA ASP A 49 3.36 2.86 17.16
C ASP A 49 2.37 2.69 16.00
N ILE A 50 1.63 3.76 15.73
CA ILE A 50 0.78 3.82 14.53
C ILE A 50 1.69 3.73 13.30
N ALA A 51 1.43 2.73 12.46
CA ALA A 51 2.16 2.53 11.22
C ALA A 51 2.04 3.79 10.32
N PRO A 52 3.16 4.44 9.95
CA PRO A 52 3.15 5.65 9.13
C PRO A 52 2.94 5.36 7.64
N TYR A 53 2.21 4.30 7.30
CA TYR A 53 1.95 3.86 5.95
C TYR A 53 0.61 3.14 5.81
N SER A 54 0.11 3.07 4.59
CA SER A 54 -0.99 2.20 4.19
C SER A 54 -0.69 1.58 2.84
N VAL A 55 -1.26 0.40 2.61
CA VAL A 55 -1.24 -0.28 1.32
C VAL A 55 -2.66 -0.64 0.89
N THR A 56 -2.93 -0.62 -0.40
CA THR A 56 -4.17 -1.18 -0.94
C THR A 56 -3.97 -2.64 -1.31
N PRO A 57 -5.04 -3.45 -1.36
CA PRO A 57 -4.98 -4.73 -2.07
C PRO A 57 -4.69 -4.52 -3.57
N VAL A 58 -4.43 -5.62 -4.25
CA VAL A 58 -4.40 -5.66 -5.72
C VAL A 58 -5.80 -5.41 -6.25
N GLU A 59 -5.91 -4.49 -7.22
CA GLU A 59 -7.13 -4.19 -7.95
C GLU A 59 -6.95 -4.48 -9.44
N PHE A 60 -8.02 -4.91 -10.11
CA PHE A 60 -8.11 -4.88 -11.57
C PHE A 60 -8.11 -3.42 -12.04
N VAL A 61 -7.29 -3.10 -13.03
CA VAL A 61 -7.20 -1.73 -13.58
C VAL A 61 -8.54 -1.31 -14.20
N GLU A 62 -9.22 -2.21 -14.91
CA GLU A 62 -10.42 -1.91 -15.69
C GLU A 62 -11.65 -1.67 -14.81
N SER A 63 -11.79 -2.42 -13.72
CA SER A 63 -13.00 -2.42 -12.90
C SER A 63 -12.82 -1.86 -11.49
N GLY A 64 -11.57 -1.69 -11.04
CA GLY A 64 -11.26 -1.34 -9.64
C GLY A 64 -11.71 -2.41 -8.63
N ARG A 65 -12.10 -3.60 -9.10
CA ARG A 65 -12.46 -4.74 -8.25
C ARG A 65 -11.21 -5.26 -7.56
N ILE A 66 -11.36 -5.66 -6.31
CA ILE A 66 -10.28 -6.19 -5.50
C ILE A 66 -10.05 -7.66 -5.84
N VAL A 67 -8.79 -8.04 -6.03
CA VAL A 67 -8.36 -9.43 -6.08
C VAL A 67 -8.22 -9.93 -4.65
N TYR A 68 -9.05 -10.89 -4.24
CA TYR A 68 -8.99 -11.45 -2.88
C TYR A 68 -7.93 -12.53 -2.77
N ARG A 69 -8.17 -13.69 -3.39
CA ARG A 69 -7.31 -14.89 -3.26
C ARG A 69 -6.59 -15.24 -4.55
N GLU A 70 -7.27 -15.23 -5.68
CA GLU A 70 -6.64 -15.55 -6.97
C GLU A 70 -7.32 -14.85 -8.12
N CYS A 71 -6.59 -14.72 -9.23
CA CYS A 71 -7.08 -14.24 -10.50
C CYS A 71 -6.29 -14.88 -11.64
N GLY A 72 -6.92 -15.01 -12.81
CA GLY A 72 -6.21 -15.35 -14.04
C GLY A 72 -5.35 -14.19 -14.56
N PRO A 73 -4.86 -14.30 -15.82
CA PRO A 73 -4.06 -13.26 -16.46
C PRO A 73 -4.74 -11.89 -16.38
N MET A 74 -4.00 -10.85 -15.96
CA MET A 74 -4.64 -9.56 -15.68
C MET A 74 -3.69 -8.36 -15.70
N LYS A 75 -4.29 -7.17 -15.85
CA LYS A 75 -3.67 -5.88 -15.59
C LYS A 75 -4.09 -5.40 -14.22
N GLY A 76 -3.13 -5.29 -13.32
CA GLY A 76 -3.37 -4.97 -11.93
C GLY A 76 -2.78 -3.64 -11.52
N ARG A 77 -3.26 -3.13 -10.40
CA ARG A 77 -2.64 -2.01 -9.70
C ARG A 77 -2.75 -2.17 -8.21
N PHE A 78 -1.82 -1.56 -7.49
CA PHE A 78 -1.95 -1.31 -6.06
C PHE A 78 -1.27 0.02 -5.72
N LYS A 79 -1.50 0.48 -4.49
CA LYS A 79 -0.94 1.71 -3.98
C LYS A 79 -0.25 1.49 -2.65
N ILE A 80 0.83 2.23 -2.45
CA ILE A 80 1.53 2.39 -1.17
C ILE A 80 1.46 3.87 -0.84
N THR A 81 0.98 4.24 0.34
CA THR A 81 0.94 5.62 0.81
C THR A 81 1.70 5.72 2.11
N VAL A 82 2.61 6.69 2.21
CA VAL A 82 3.51 6.89 3.34
C VAL A 82 3.43 8.33 3.85
N MET A 83 3.62 8.50 5.16
CA MET A 83 3.48 9.80 5.85
C MET A 83 4.80 10.33 6.40
N LYS A 84 5.90 9.61 6.19
CA LYS A 84 7.25 10.00 6.59
C LYS A 84 8.13 10.16 5.36
N ASP A 85 8.87 11.26 5.32
CA ASP A 85 9.69 11.62 4.16
C ASP A 85 10.86 10.63 4.00
N GLU A 86 11.50 10.22 5.09
CA GLU A 86 12.56 9.18 5.10
C GLU A 86 12.13 7.86 4.42
N ILE A 87 10.90 7.40 4.65
CA ILE A 87 10.36 6.18 4.02
C ILE A 87 10.04 6.44 2.55
N SER A 88 9.57 7.65 2.23
CA SER A 88 9.24 8.05 0.86
C SER A 88 10.47 8.04 -0.03
N GLU A 89 11.60 8.55 0.46
CA GLU A 89 12.88 8.57 -0.25
C GLU A 89 13.38 7.15 -0.52
N ILE A 90 13.41 6.29 0.51
CA ILE A 90 13.77 4.87 0.37
C ILE A 90 12.91 4.17 -0.68
N LEU A 91 11.59 4.38 -0.66
CA LEU A 91 10.69 3.77 -1.62
C LEU A 91 10.91 4.29 -3.05
N ARG A 92 11.20 5.59 -3.22
CA ARG A 92 11.54 6.14 -4.54
C ARG A 92 12.73 5.41 -5.13
N ASP A 93 13.81 5.28 -4.36
CA ASP A 93 15.03 4.62 -4.80
C ASP A 93 14.82 3.13 -5.09
N ALA A 94 14.04 2.45 -4.26
CA ALA A 94 13.73 1.03 -4.41
C ALA A 94 12.83 0.72 -5.64
N ILE A 95 11.97 1.66 -6.06
CA ILE A 95 10.96 1.45 -7.10
C ILE A 95 11.44 1.94 -8.47
N ILE A 96 12.17 3.05 -8.55
CA ILE A 96 12.46 3.75 -9.83
C ILE A 96 13.21 2.90 -10.85
N SER A 97 13.99 1.91 -10.38
CA SER A 97 14.81 1.02 -11.21
C SER A 97 14.19 -0.35 -11.47
N LYS A 98 13.00 -0.64 -10.92
CA LYS A 98 12.36 -1.95 -11.06
C LYS A 98 11.55 -2.05 -12.34
N ASP A 99 11.78 -3.15 -13.07
CA ASP A 99 10.97 -3.60 -14.21
C ASP A 99 9.83 -4.55 -13.76
N SER A 100 9.92 -5.05 -12.53
CA SER A 100 9.09 -6.15 -12.06
C SER A 100 9.01 -6.21 -10.54
N ILE A 101 7.96 -6.88 -10.07
CA ILE A 101 7.69 -7.17 -8.66
C ILE A 101 7.27 -8.62 -8.53
N ASN A 102 7.65 -9.23 -7.42
CA ASN A 102 7.24 -10.59 -7.09
C ASN A 102 6.06 -10.54 -6.12
N PHE A 103 4.96 -11.19 -6.51
CA PHE A 103 3.84 -11.50 -5.64
C PHE A 103 3.98 -12.96 -5.18
N VAL A 104 4.45 -13.17 -3.95
CA VAL A 104 4.73 -14.52 -3.42
C VAL A 104 5.71 -15.26 -4.36
N ASP A 105 5.22 -16.16 -5.21
CA ASP A 105 5.98 -16.97 -6.17
C ASP A 105 5.71 -16.60 -7.64
N ARG A 106 5.05 -15.47 -7.90
CA ARG A 106 4.69 -15.01 -9.26
C ARG A 106 5.31 -13.66 -9.57
N LYS A 107 6.06 -13.59 -10.68
CA LYS A 107 6.63 -12.34 -11.20
C LYS A 107 5.57 -11.58 -11.99
N ALA A 108 5.38 -10.30 -11.67
CA ALA A 108 4.57 -9.37 -12.43
C ALA A 108 5.43 -8.26 -13.02
N ILE A 109 5.12 -7.87 -14.25
CA ILE A 109 5.86 -6.85 -15.01
C ILE A 109 5.27 -5.49 -14.67
N ILE A 110 6.08 -4.56 -14.17
CA ILE A 110 5.63 -3.19 -13.91
C ILE A 110 5.43 -2.50 -15.25
N THR A 111 4.27 -1.86 -15.42
CA THR A 111 3.94 -1.09 -16.63
C THR A 111 3.84 0.40 -16.35
N GLU A 112 3.59 0.79 -15.11
CA GLU A 112 3.41 2.19 -14.72
C GLU A 112 3.83 2.38 -13.27
N ILE A 113 4.56 3.47 -13.01
CA ILE A 113 4.82 3.98 -11.67
C ILE A 113 4.38 5.45 -11.67
N SER A 114 3.41 5.77 -10.80
CA SER A 114 3.00 7.16 -10.54
C SER A 114 3.30 7.49 -9.09
N VAL A 115 3.97 8.62 -8.86
CA VAL A 115 4.20 9.17 -7.53
C VAL A 115 3.40 10.46 -7.38
N ARG A 116 2.65 10.59 -6.30
CA ARG A 116 1.90 11.81 -5.96
C ARG A 116 2.25 12.23 -4.55
N GLU A 117 2.49 13.52 -4.39
CA GLU A 117 2.79 14.12 -3.09
C GLU A 117 1.71 15.12 -2.73
N PHE A 118 1.34 15.11 -1.46
CA PHE A 118 0.32 15.97 -0.89
C PHE A 118 0.87 16.65 0.36
N ASP A 119 0.74 17.97 0.42
CA ASP A 119 0.96 18.69 1.68
C ASP A 119 -0.28 18.52 2.57
N PHE A 120 -0.07 18.19 3.84
CA PHE A 120 -1.15 18.13 4.82
C PHE A 120 -1.91 19.45 4.94
N ARG A 121 -1.20 20.59 4.80
CA ARG A 121 -1.80 21.92 4.85
C ARG A 121 -2.81 22.14 3.73
N SER A 122 -2.53 21.62 2.53
CA SER A 122 -3.43 21.72 1.38
C SER A 122 -4.79 21.05 1.60
N PHE A 123 -4.87 20.01 2.45
CA PHE A 123 -6.14 19.39 2.83
C PHE A 123 -6.99 20.30 3.75
N LEU A 124 -6.35 21.21 4.49
CA LEU A 124 -7.02 22.10 5.45
C LEU A 124 -7.43 23.45 4.84
N GLU A 125 -6.65 23.96 3.87
CA GLU A 125 -6.86 25.29 3.28
C GLU A 125 -8.27 25.53 2.73
N ASN A 126 -8.91 24.49 2.20
CA ASN A 126 -10.27 24.56 1.64
C ASN A 126 -11.28 23.67 2.39
N ALA A 127 -10.89 23.16 3.56
CA ALA A 127 -11.76 22.30 4.35
C ALA A 127 -12.92 23.12 4.94
N LYS A 128 -14.15 22.72 4.61
CA LYS A 128 -15.35 23.26 5.23
C LYS A 128 -15.83 22.30 6.31
N SER A 129 -16.30 22.84 7.43
CA SER A 129 -16.96 22.05 8.46
C SER A 129 -18.18 21.34 7.85
N VAL A 130 -18.28 20.04 8.06
CA VAL A 130 -19.40 19.21 7.62
C VAL A 130 -20.17 18.72 8.83
N ARG A 131 -21.51 18.79 8.77
CA ARG A 131 -22.37 18.30 9.86
C ARG A 131 -22.52 16.77 9.85
N LYS A 132 -22.34 16.16 8.69
CA LYS A 132 -22.49 14.72 8.45
C LYS A 132 -21.51 14.28 7.38
N PHE A 133 -20.99 13.07 7.50
CA PHE A 133 -20.17 12.43 6.49
C PHE A 133 -20.52 10.94 6.43
N SER A 134 -20.18 10.29 5.32
CA SER A 134 -20.29 8.85 5.13
C SER A 134 -18.90 8.29 4.84
N ILE A 135 -18.59 7.14 5.43
CA ILE A 135 -17.38 6.38 5.13
C ILE A 135 -17.80 5.10 4.43
N LYS A 136 -17.25 4.87 3.25
CA LYS A 136 -17.40 3.60 2.52
C LYS A 136 -16.10 2.80 2.61
N PHE A 137 -16.13 1.74 3.40
CA PHE A 137 -15.02 0.79 3.46
C PHE A 137 -15.00 -0.04 2.17
N ARG A 138 -13.95 0.12 1.36
CA ARG A 138 -13.75 -0.68 0.13
C ARG A 138 -13.23 -2.08 0.43
N THR A 139 -12.63 -2.26 1.60
CA THR A 139 -12.08 -3.51 2.12
C THR A 139 -12.61 -3.72 3.55
N PRO A 140 -12.65 -4.95 4.07
CA PRO A 140 -12.88 -5.16 5.50
C PRO A 140 -11.96 -4.26 6.33
N CYS A 141 -12.54 -3.48 7.25
CA CYS A 141 -11.82 -2.53 8.08
C CYS A 141 -11.89 -3.00 9.54
N TYR A 142 -10.74 -3.34 10.11
CA TYR A 142 -10.64 -3.87 11.46
C TYR A 142 -10.31 -2.75 12.44
N PHE A 143 -11.18 -2.56 13.43
CA PHE A 143 -10.94 -1.69 14.57
C PHE A 143 -10.71 -2.55 15.81
N ARG A 144 -9.57 -2.38 16.47
CA ARG A 144 -9.33 -3.00 17.78
C ARG A 144 -9.90 -2.11 18.86
N ILE A 145 -10.87 -2.62 19.61
CA ILE A 145 -11.32 -1.99 20.86
C ILE A 145 -10.27 -2.30 21.92
N LEU A 146 -9.60 -1.27 22.44
CA LEU A 146 -8.76 -1.41 23.63
C LEU A 146 -9.70 -1.43 24.82
N SER A 147 -9.96 -2.61 25.39
CA SER A 147 -10.63 -2.68 26.69
C SER A 147 -9.70 -2.05 27.72
N SER A 148 -10.12 -0.93 28.32
CA SER A 148 -9.52 -0.40 29.54
C SER A 148 -9.51 -1.54 30.56
N LYS A 149 -8.35 -1.87 31.14
CA LYS A 149 -8.36 -2.62 32.39
C LYS A 149 -9.02 -1.70 33.41
N GLU A 150 -10.23 -2.04 33.85
CA GLU A 150 -10.81 -1.45 35.05
C GLU A 150 -9.95 -1.88 36.24
N GLY A 151 -9.58 -0.90 37.08
CA GLY A 151 -9.19 -1.08 38.48
C GLY A 151 -7.83 -1.68 38.76
#